data_AF-A0A9W7D747-F1
#
_entry.id   AF-A0A9W7D747-F1
#
_cell.length_a   1.000
_cell.length_b   1.000
_cell.length_c   1.000
_cell.angle_alpha   90.00
_cell.angle_beta   90.00
_cell.angle_gamma   90.00
#
_symmetry.space_group_name_H-M   'P 1'
#
loop_
_entity.id
_entity.type
_entity.pdbx_description
1 polymer ?
#
loop_
_entity_poly.entity_id
_entity_poly.type
_entity_poly.pdbx_seq_one_letter_code
_entity_poly.pdbx_strand_id
1 'polypeptide(L)'
;MTATANLGEHGLANTYSNSGARERSLFTPVSTAAGSLAYDVAGSVANAQAVAKPLVQSNTYNHADIDGTPTSGTSLSPSQSFYRLLVPTYMPNPTADHALAQKKSFRYFERMTNKFTVGANQASTFTLTNGISSPKKLFLQPIITNPTVASTVSDTINPLRSPFSTVPATKSPYVGLKSLHCTVGNIPIWNNPVPFGYDLFVQEMQASGVDGGLDDDAKECLLSQRQWESLYRFVAIDIGRRLPSEDGASTSIILSGTNNSNYAITVYYLIWRDAVATIVTAMGTVSQGATQI
;
A
#
# COMPACT_ATOMS: atom_id res chain seq x y z
N MET A 1 -45.20 18.44 47.42
CA MET A 1 -44.82 17.27 48.24
C MET A 1 -45.57 16.06 47.69
N THR A 2 -44.99 15.44 46.65
CA THR A 2 -44.20 14.18 46.67
C THR A 2 -45.06 12.91 46.68
N ALA A 3 -45.15 12.27 45.52
CA ALA A 3 -44.99 10.83 45.40
C ALA A 3 -44.34 10.53 44.04
N THR A 4 -43.06 10.21 44.11
CA THR A 4 -42.14 9.86 43.03
C THR A 4 -42.72 8.75 42.15
N ALA A 5 -43.02 9.05 40.89
CA ALA A 5 -43.17 8.01 39.88
C ALA A 5 -41.77 7.50 39.55
N ASN A 6 -41.40 6.35 40.09
CA ASN A 6 -40.19 5.64 39.67
C ASN A 6 -40.41 5.18 38.22
N LEU A 7 -39.99 6.00 37.27
CA LEU A 7 -39.80 5.57 35.88
C LEU A 7 -38.64 4.58 35.90
N GLY A 8 -38.93 3.29 35.71
CA GLY A 8 -37.90 2.26 35.56
C GLY A 8 -37.10 2.53 34.30
N GLU A 9 -35.91 3.10 34.46
CA GLU A 9 -34.94 3.27 33.39
C GLU A 9 -34.32 1.89 33.10
N HIS A 10 -34.83 1.18 32.10
CA HIS A 10 -34.21 -0.04 31.61
C HIS A 10 -33.11 0.33 30.61
N GLY A 11 -31.96 0.73 31.16
CA GLY A 11 -30.70 0.72 30.41
C GLY A 11 -30.35 -0.72 30.04
N LEU A 12 -29.69 -0.90 28.90
CA LEU A 12 -29.09 -2.19 28.50
C LEU A 12 -28.29 -2.72 29.70
N ALA A 13 -28.75 -3.83 30.26
CA ALA A 13 -28.17 -4.41 31.47
C ALA A 13 -26.71 -4.77 31.20
N ASN A 14 -25.80 -4.05 31.86
CA ASN A 14 -24.42 -4.48 31.98
C ASN A 14 -24.40 -5.75 32.84
N THR A 15 -23.74 -6.78 32.34
CA THR A 15 -23.76 -8.17 32.81
C THR A 15 -23.12 -8.32 34.20
N TYR A 16 -23.85 -8.06 35.27
CA TYR A 16 -23.49 -8.57 36.61
C TYR A 16 -24.74 -9.01 37.35
N SER A 17 -25.08 -10.30 37.20
CA SER A 17 -25.98 -11.01 38.10
C SER A 17 -25.43 -10.89 39.52
N ASN A 18 -26.18 -10.23 40.41
CA ASN A 18 -25.84 -10.14 41.83
C ASN A 18 -25.87 -11.55 42.46
N SER A 19 -24.72 -12.21 42.51
CA SER A 19 -24.55 -13.57 43.04
C SER A 19 -25.08 -13.72 44.47
N GLY A 20 -25.00 -12.66 45.27
CA GLY A 20 -25.54 -12.63 46.63
C GLY A 20 -27.07 -12.71 46.71
N ALA A 21 -27.81 -12.34 45.66
CA ALA A 21 -29.27 -12.51 45.62
C ALA A 21 -29.67 -13.98 45.43
N ARG A 22 -28.86 -14.75 44.68
CA ARG A 22 -29.07 -16.19 44.47
C ARG A 22 -28.75 -16.98 45.73
N GLU A 23 -27.70 -16.60 46.46
CA GLU A 23 -27.30 -17.27 47.70
C GLU A 23 -28.28 -17.00 48.86
N ARG A 24 -28.86 -15.80 48.95
CA ARG A 24 -29.93 -15.49 49.91
C ARG A 24 -31.27 -16.19 49.60
N SER A 25 -31.43 -16.77 48.41
CA SER A 25 -32.59 -17.58 48.04
C SER A 25 -32.48 -19.04 48.54
N LEU A 26 -31.32 -19.46 49.07
CA LEU A 26 -31.05 -20.84 49.49
C LEU A 26 -31.42 -21.13 50.95
N PHE A 27 -32.02 -20.18 51.69
CA PHE A 27 -32.53 -20.47 53.03
C PHE A 27 -33.65 -21.51 52.95
N THR A 28 -33.52 -22.58 53.75
CA THR A 28 -34.47 -23.68 53.79
C THR A 28 -35.87 -23.15 54.13
N PRO A 29 -36.91 -23.44 53.32
CA PRO A 29 -38.24 -22.90 53.58
C PRO A 29 -38.79 -23.40 54.91
N VAL A 30 -39.47 -22.53 55.65
CA VAL A 30 -40.19 -22.90 56.88
C VAL A 30 -41.32 -23.86 56.51
N SER A 31 -41.40 -25.02 57.17
CA SER A 31 -42.47 -25.99 56.93
C SER A 31 -43.83 -25.40 57.33
N THR A 32 -44.79 -25.41 56.40
CA THR A 32 -46.14 -24.88 56.60
C THR A 32 -47.20 -25.97 56.73
N ALA A 33 -46.78 -27.23 56.86
CA ALA A 33 -47.69 -28.36 56.98
C ALA A 33 -48.44 -28.34 58.33
N ALA A 34 -49.63 -28.95 58.37
CA ALA A 34 -50.40 -29.10 59.60
C ALA A 34 -49.58 -29.85 60.66
N GLY A 35 -49.55 -29.33 61.89
CA GLY A 35 -48.73 -29.86 62.99
C GLY A 35 -47.28 -29.34 63.03
N SER A 36 -46.91 -28.39 62.18
CA SER A 36 -45.68 -27.61 62.33
C SER A 36 -45.89 -26.43 63.30
N LEU A 37 -44.83 -25.97 63.96
CA LEU A 37 -44.90 -24.77 64.83
C LEU A 37 -45.42 -23.53 64.07
N ALA A 38 -45.07 -23.40 62.78
CA ALA A 38 -45.55 -22.30 61.94
C ALA A 38 -47.06 -22.37 61.70
N TYR A 39 -47.62 -23.59 61.58
CA TYR A 39 -49.05 -23.81 61.48
C TYR A 39 -49.78 -23.48 62.79
N ASP A 40 -49.24 -23.91 63.93
CA ASP A 40 -49.86 -23.65 65.24
C ASP A 40 -49.91 -22.15 65.57
N VAL A 41 -48.85 -21.40 65.22
CA VAL A 41 -48.81 -19.94 65.43
C VAL A 41 -49.71 -19.20 64.43
N ALA A 42 -49.72 -19.59 63.16
CA ALA A 42 -50.49 -18.90 62.11
C ALA A 42 -51.98 -19.33 62.04
N GLY A 43 -52.35 -20.40 62.74
CA GLY A 43 -53.71 -20.92 62.88
C GLY A 43 -54.31 -21.58 61.63
N SER A 44 -53.61 -21.54 60.48
CA SER A 44 -54.01 -22.25 59.27
C SER A 44 -52.84 -22.41 58.29
N VAL A 45 -52.95 -23.38 57.37
CA VAL A 45 -51.95 -23.60 56.30
C VAL A 45 -51.85 -22.37 55.39
N ALA A 46 -52.98 -21.71 55.08
CA ALA A 46 -53.02 -20.54 54.20
C ALA A 46 -52.24 -19.35 54.79
N ASN A 47 -52.38 -19.10 56.09
CA ASN A 47 -51.67 -18.04 56.77
C ASN A 47 -50.18 -18.38 56.94
N ALA A 48 -49.85 -19.63 57.26
CA ALA A 48 -48.46 -20.08 57.36
C ALA A 48 -47.72 -19.95 56.02
N GLN A 49 -48.38 -20.23 54.88
CA GLN A 49 -47.83 -20.03 53.54
C GLN A 49 -47.59 -18.56 53.16
N ALA A 50 -48.34 -17.62 53.74
CA ALA A 50 -48.15 -16.19 53.48
C ALA A 50 -46.90 -15.64 54.20
N VAL A 51 -46.56 -16.18 55.37
CA VAL A 51 -45.40 -15.74 56.18
C VAL A 51 -44.13 -16.54 55.85
N ALA A 52 -44.26 -17.77 55.33
CA ALA A 52 -43.13 -18.65 55.00
C ALA A 52 -42.45 -18.34 53.65
N LYS A 53 -42.95 -17.39 52.85
CA LYS A 53 -42.30 -16.97 51.60
C LYS A 53 -41.31 -15.84 51.89
N PRO A 54 -40.00 -16.02 51.66
CA PRO A 54 -39.10 -14.88 51.54
C PRO A 54 -39.62 -14.02 50.36
N LEU A 55 -40.02 -12.78 50.62
CA LEU A 55 -40.41 -11.85 49.56
C LEU A 55 -39.15 -11.37 48.83
N VAL A 56 -38.51 -12.26 48.07
CA VAL A 56 -37.56 -11.87 47.04
C VAL A 56 -38.37 -11.79 45.76
N GLN A 57 -38.71 -10.57 45.34
CA GLN A 57 -39.26 -10.31 44.02
C GLN A 57 -38.16 -10.59 42.99
N SER A 58 -38.06 -11.85 42.57
CA SER A 58 -37.25 -12.23 41.41
C SER A 58 -38.01 -11.75 40.18
N ASN A 59 -37.63 -10.61 39.61
CA ASN A 59 -38.04 -10.27 38.25
C ASN A 59 -37.47 -11.35 37.33
N THR A 60 -38.35 -12.22 36.82
CA THR A 60 -38.01 -13.19 35.78
C THR A 60 -37.67 -12.43 34.50
N TYR A 61 -36.39 -12.29 34.20
CA TYR A 61 -35.94 -11.81 32.90
C TYR A 61 -36.03 -12.97 31.90
N ASN A 62 -37.01 -12.93 31.01
CA ASN A 62 -37.10 -13.88 29.90
C ASN A 62 -36.10 -13.44 28.81
N HIS A 63 -35.03 -14.20 28.61
CA HIS A 63 -34.20 -14.08 27.40
C HIS A 63 -34.91 -14.78 26.24
N ALA A 64 -35.06 -14.10 25.11
CA ALA A 64 -35.32 -14.77 23.83
C ALA A 64 -33.96 -15.14 23.23
N ASP A 65 -33.66 -16.43 23.13
CA ASP A 65 -32.50 -16.92 22.40
C ASP A 65 -32.72 -16.74 20.89
N ILE A 66 -31.67 -16.42 20.13
CA ILE A 66 -31.75 -16.15 18.68
C ILE A 66 -31.79 -17.47 17.86
N ASP A 67 -31.64 -18.59 18.56
CA ASP A 67 -31.31 -19.91 18.07
C ASP A 67 -32.46 -20.61 17.34
N GLY A 68 -33.58 -19.92 17.15
CA GLY A 68 -34.72 -20.40 16.35
C GLY A 68 -35.42 -21.65 16.91
N THR A 69 -35.12 -22.06 18.14
CA THR A 69 -35.71 -23.26 18.75
C THR A 69 -37.06 -22.88 19.39
N PRO A 70 -38.21 -23.41 18.93
CA PRO A 70 -39.50 -23.03 19.46
C PRO A 70 -39.69 -23.60 20.86
N THR A 71 -39.64 -22.74 21.88
CA THR A 71 -40.06 -23.09 23.24
C THR A 71 -41.56 -22.88 23.38
N SER A 72 -42.27 -23.86 23.95
CA SER A 72 -43.70 -23.80 24.24
C SER A 72 -44.00 -22.83 25.39
N GLY A 73 -43.92 -21.53 25.10
CA GLY A 73 -44.36 -20.45 25.98
C GLY A 73 -45.64 -19.80 25.46
N THR A 74 -46.48 -19.28 26.36
CA THR A 74 -47.56 -18.37 26.00
C THR A 74 -47.00 -17.11 25.36
N SER A 75 -47.76 -16.51 24.44
CA SER A 75 -47.37 -15.32 23.69
C SER A 75 -46.71 -14.26 24.57
N LEU A 76 -45.49 -13.86 24.21
CA LEU A 76 -44.79 -12.76 24.87
C LEU A 76 -45.52 -11.45 24.53
N SER A 77 -46.35 -10.96 25.45
CA SER A 77 -46.87 -9.60 25.40
C SER A 77 -45.85 -8.66 26.05
N PRO A 78 -45.47 -7.54 25.40
CA PRO A 78 -44.63 -6.55 26.05
C PRO A 78 -45.34 -6.06 27.32
N SER A 79 -44.63 -6.02 28.45
CA SER A 79 -45.20 -5.67 29.75
C SER A 79 -45.67 -4.21 29.84
N GLN A 80 -45.41 -3.40 28.81
CA GLN A 80 -45.77 -2.00 28.72
C GLN A 80 -46.18 -1.64 27.28
N SER A 81 -47.15 -0.75 27.14
CA SER A 81 -47.71 -0.32 25.85
C SER A 81 -46.76 0.57 25.03
N PHE A 82 -45.66 1.04 25.61
CA PHE A 82 -44.71 1.95 24.96
C PHE A 82 -43.26 1.61 25.34
N TYR A 83 -42.38 1.54 24.34
CA TYR A 83 -40.92 1.44 24.50
C TYR A 83 -40.26 2.63 23.79
N ARG A 84 -39.19 3.20 24.37
CA ARG A 84 -38.38 4.25 23.74
C ARG A 84 -37.04 3.68 23.34
N LEU A 85 -36.77 3.63 22.03
CA LEU A 85 -35.45 3.28 21.51
C LEU A 85 -34.55 4.52 21.55
N LEU A 86 -33.50 4.48 22.39
CA LEU A 86 -32.48 5.51 22.43
C LEU A 86 -31.29 5.06 21.58
N VAL A 87 -31.18 5.62 20.37
CA VAL A 87 -30.03 5.39 19.48
C VAL A 87 -29.15 6.65 19.49
N PRO A 88 -27.84 6.54 19.78
CA PRO A 88 -26.91 7.64 19.57
C PRO A 88 -26.94 8.05 18.09
N THR A 89 -27.23 9.32 17.83
CA THR A 89 -27.18 9.89 16.48
C THR A 89 -25.84 10.59 16.29
N TYR A 90 -25.11 10.22 15.25
CA TYR A 90 -23.90 10.94 14.87
C TYR A 90 -24.30 12.23 14.15
N MET A 91 -23.82 13.38 14.64
CA MET A 91 -23.95 14.66 13.93
C MET A 91 -22.68 14.88 13.07
N PRO A 92 -22.82 15.12 11.76
CA PRO A 92 -21.66 15.43 10.92
C PRO A 92 -21.01 16.74 11.40
N ASN A 93 -19.70 16.70 11.60
CA ASN A 93 -18.90 17.87 11.94
C ASN A 93 -18.11 18.31 10.69
N PRO A 94 -18.51 19.40 10.02
CA PRO A 94 -17.85 19.85 8.79
C PRO A 94 -16.36 20.12 8.96
N THR A 95 -15.93 20.57 10.14
CA THR A 95 -14.52 20.85 10.42
C THR A 95 -13.68 19.57 10.52
N ALA A 96 -14.24 18.52 11.14
CA ALA A 96 -13.57 17.22 11.23
C ALA A 96 -13.54 16.53 9.85
N ASP A 97 -14.61 16.65 9.08
CA ASP A 97 -14.71 16.06 7.74
C ASP A 97 -13.75 16.73 6.75
N HIS A 98 -13.65 18.07 6.79
CA HIS A 98 -12.67 18.81 5.99
C HIS A 98 -11.21 18.49 6.37
N ALA A 99 -10.94 18.18 7.64
CA ALA A 99 -9.61 17.75 8.07
C ALA A 99 -9.23 16.38 7.51
N LEU A 100 -10.21 15.50 7.30
CA LEU A 100 -10.04 14.15 6.73
C LEU A 100 -10.08 14.15 5.20
N ALA A 101 -10.72 15.13 4.56
CA ALA A 101 -10.80 15.34 3.12
C ALA A 101 -9.60 16.16 2.60
N GLN A 102 -8.45 15.52 2.44
CA GLN A 102 -7.23 16.13 1.93
C GLN A 102 -6.88 15.61 0.53
N LYS A 103 -6.40 16.54 -0.30
CA LYS A 103 -5.74 16.21 -1.56
C LYS A 103 -4.25 16.48 -1.41
N LYS A 104 -3.44 15.43 -1.45
CA LYS A 104 -1.97 15.52 -1.37
C LYS A 104 -1.35 14.95 -2.62
N SER A 105 -0.31 15.60 -3.13
CA SER A 105 0.48 15.09 -4.24
C SER A 105 1.94 14.98 -3.86
N PHE A 106 2.63 14.01 -4.46
CA PHE A 106 4.08 13.88 -4.37
C PHE A 106 4.62 13.52 -5.75
N ARG A 107 5.85 13.99 -6.01
CA ARG A 107 6.59 13.69 -7.24
C ARG A 107 7.54 12.54 -6.98
N TYR A 108 7.68 11.65 -7.95
CA TYR A 108 8.61 10.53 -7.88
C TYR A 108 9.12 10.18 -9.27
N PHE A 109 10.28 9.53 -9.32
CA PHE A 109 10.79 8.96 -10.56
C PHE A 109 10.16 7.60 -10.80
N GLU A 110 9.42 7.49 -11.89
CA GLU A 110 8.99 6.20 -12.39
C GLU A 110 10.01 5.63 -13.36
N ARG A 111 10.23 4.32 -13.25
CA ARG A 111 11.11 3.58 -14.14
C ARG A 111 10.30 2.77 -15.16
N MET A 112 10.55 3.02 -16.44
CA MET A 112 10.15 2.11 -17.52
C MET A 112 11.35 1.31 -18.00
N THR A 113 11.18 0.01 -18.26
CA THR A 113 12.26 -0.90 -18.64
C THR A 113 11.88 -1.73 -19.84
N ASN A 114 12.81 -1.90 -20.77
CA ASN A 114 12.69 -2.83 -21.88
C ASN A 114 14.11 -3.12 -22.42
N LYS A 115 14.23 -3.84 -23.54
CA LYS A 115 15.49 -4.26 -24.14
C LYS A 115 15.45 -4.15 -25.66
N PHE A 116 16.63 -4.03 -26.26
CA PHE A 116 16.85 -4.23 -27.69
C PHE A 116 18.14 -5.02 -27.89
N THR A 117 18.39 -5.50 -29.10
CA THR A 117 19.55 -6.35 -29.38
C THR A 117 20.36 -5.81 -30.55
N VAL A 118 21.67 -6.02 -30.48
CA VAL A 118 22.63 -5.57 -31.50
C VAL A 118 23.58 -6.71 -31.83
N GLY A 119 23.71 -7.04 -33.10
CA GLY A 119 24.67 -8.05 -33.57
C GLY A 119 26.13 -7.65 -33.29
N ALA A 120 27.05 -8.61 -33.35
CA ALA A 120 28.47 -8.35 -33.21
C ALA A 120 28.96 -7.31 -34.23
N ASN A 121 29.67 -6.27 -33.76
CA ASN A 121 30.19 -5.18 -34.60
C ASN A 121 29.16 -4.45 -35.49
N GLN A 122 27.85 -4.61 -35.24
CA GLN A 122 26.80 -3.98 -36.05
C GLN A 122 26.40 -2.61 -35.49
N ALA A 123 26.09 -1.69 -36.39
CA ALA A 123 25.44 -0.42 -36.09
C ALA A 123 23.92 -0.59 -36.15
N SER A 124 23.20 0.05 -35.25
CA SER A 124 21.73 -0.04 -35.22
C SER A 124 21.10 1.20 -34.59
N THR A 125 19.88 1.51 -35.03
CA THR A 125 19.05 2.59 -34.52
C THR A 125 17.76 1.99 -33.98
N PHE A 126 17.39 2.40 -32.77
CA PHE A 126 16.23 1.89 -32.05
C PHE A 126 15.39 3.02 -31.52
N THR A 127 14.08 2.93 -31.74
CA THR A 127 13.13 3.74 -31.02
C THR A 127 12.85 3.08 -29.68
N LEU A 128 13.35 3.68 -28.59
CA LEU A 128 13.16 3.16 -27.24
C LEU A 128 11.72 3.37 -26.78
N THR A 129 11.15 4.52 -27.11
CA THR A 129 9.74 4.81 -26.90
C THR A 129 9.24 5.81 -27.93
N ASN A 130 8.00 5.63 -28.37
CA ASN A 130 7.32 6.53 -29.30
C ASN A 130 6.59 7.68 -28.57
N GLY A 131 6.50 7.62 -27.24
CA GLY A 131 5.75 8.60 -26.47
C GLY A 131 5.90 8.41 -24.97
N ILE A 132 6.72 9.26 -24.36
CA ILE A 132 6.88 9.37 -22.91
C ILE A 132 6.77 10.84 -22.51
N SER A 133 6.00 11.12 -21.47
CA SER A 133 5.97 12.44 -20.85
C SER A 133 7.06 12.58 -19.80
N SER A 134 7.68 13.76 -19.77
CA SER A 134 8.68 14.15 -18.77
C SER A 134 9.82 13.15 -18.53
N PRO A 135 10.50 12.63 -19.58
CA PRO A 135 11.72 11.85 -19.38
C PRO A 135 12.81 12.71 -18.73
N LYS A 136 13.52 12.13 -17.77
CA LYS A 136 14.61 12.78 -17.04
C LYS A 136 15.95 12.09 -17.24
N LYS A 137 15.99 10.75 -17.23
CA LYS A 137 17.26 10.02 -17.39
C LYS A 137 17.07 8.73 -18.15
N LEU A 138 18.06 8.34 -18.94
CA LEU A 138 18.13 7.06 -19.63
C LEU A 138 19.39 6.34 -19.19
N PHE A 139 19.25 5.08 -18.78
CA PHE A 139 20.40 4.22 -18.53
C PHE A 139 20.36 3.01 -19.44
N LEU A 140 21.52 2.63 -19.96
CA LEU A 140 21.70 1.48 -20.82
C LEU A 140 22.69 0.51 -20.17
N GLN A 141 22.35 -0.77 -20.29
CA GLN A 141 23.09 -1.90 -19.76
C GLN A 141 23.32 -2.89 -20.89
N PRO A 142 24.45 -2.76 -21.62
CA PRO A 142 24.82 -3.73 -22.63
C PRO A 142 25.36 -5.01 -21.96
N ILE A 143 24.83 -6.15 -22.36
CA ILE A 143 25.19 -7.48 -21.85
C ILE A 143 25.39 -8.43 -23.03
N ILE A 144 26.43 -9.25 -22.99
CA ILE A 144 26.61 -10.36 -23.94
C ILE A 144 25.54 -11.41 -23.68
N THR A 145 24.77 -11.70 -24.72
CA THR A 145 23.70 -12.70 -24.66
C THR A 145 23.88 -13.81 -25.69
N ASN A 146 25.02 -13.83 -26.39
CA ASN A 146 25.44 -14.97 -27.18
C ASN A 146 26.94 -15.20 -26.98
N PRO A 147 27.37 -16.40 -26.54
CA PRO A 147 28.77 -16.71 -26.31
C PRO A 147 29.53 -17.00 -27.61
N THR A 148 28.85 -17.04 -28.76
CA THR A 148 29.44 -17.30 -30.07
C THR A 148 29.95 -15.99 -30.67
N VAL A 149 31.24 -15.97 -30.98
CA VAL A 149 31.92 -14.86 -31.67
C VAL A 149 31.28 -14.65 -33.04
N ALA A 150 31.14 -13.39 -33.45
CA ALA A 150 30.54 -12.93 -34.71
C ALA A 150 29.08 -13.33 -34.92
N SER A 151 28.39 -13.82 -33.89
CA SER A 151 26.97 -14.14 -34.00
C SER A 151 26.12 -12.92 -34.33
N THR A 152 25.15 -13.11 -35.22
CA THR A 152 24.07 -12.15 -35.52
C THR A 152 22.82 -12.42 -34.69
N VAL A 153 22.76 -13.59 -34.02
CA VAL A 153 21.64 -13.99 -33.16
C VAL A 153 21.92 -13.55 -31.74
N SER A 154 21.11 -12.63 -31.23
CA SER A 154 21.14 -12.17 -29.84
C SER A 154 20.24 -13.00 -28.93
N ASP A 155 20.41 -12.85 -27.61
CA ASP A 155 19.49 -13.38 -26.59
C ASP A 155 19.43 -14.91 -26.48
N THR A 156 20.50 -15.60 -26.89
CA THR A 156 20.64 -17.06 -26.76
C THR A 156 20.90 -17.51 -25.32
N ILE A 157 21.60 -16.68 -24.54
CA ILE A 157 21.84 -16.82 -23.11
C ILE A 157 21.26 -15.60 -22.41
N ASN A 158 20.57 -15.83 -21.29
CA ASN A 158 20.10 -14.77 -20.43
C ASN A 158 20.81 -14.83 -19.06
N PRO A 159 21.85 -14.01 -18.83
CA PRO A 159 22.60 -13.99 -17.58
C PRO A 159 21.75 -13.62 -16.35
N LEU A 160 20.65 -12.88 -16.52
CA LEU A 160 19.74 -12.49 -15.42
C LEU A 160 19.05 -13.69 -14.75
N ARG A 161 19.01 -14.85 -15.43
CA ARG A 161 18.39 -16.07 -14.89
C ARG A 161 19.34 -16.92 -14.06
N SER A 162 20.64 -16.61 -14.05
CA SER A 162 21.64 -17.44 -13.37
C SER A 162 21.92 -16.90 -11.97
N PRO A 163 21.83 -17.71 -10.91
CA PRO A 163 22.21 -17.30 -9.55
C PRO A 163 23.73 -17.14 -9.39
N PHE A 164 24.52 -17.61 -10.37
CA PHE A 164 25.98 -17.46 -10.40
C PHE A 164 26.44 -16.32 -11.30
N SER A 165 25.51 -15.62 -11.97
CA SER A 165 25.87 -14.42 -12.72
C SER A 165 25.87 -13.21 -11.79
N THR A 166 26.89 -12.39 -11.90
CA THR A 166 26.91 -11.07 -11.25
C THR A 166 26.10 -10.03 -12.05
N VAL A 167 25.64 -10.36 -13.26
CA VAL A 167 24.72 -9.55 -14.06
C VAL A 167 23.32 -9.65 -13.44
N PRO A 168 22.60 -8.53 -13.18
CA PRO A 168 22.81 -7.20 -13.74
C PRO A 168 23.61 -6.22 -12.87
N ALA A 169 24.01 -6.62 -11.66
CA ALA A 169 24.81 -5.78 -10.78
C ALA A 169 26.14 -5.38 -11.44
N THR A 170 26.69 -6.27 -12.28
CA THR A 170 27.81 -6.01 -13.19
C THR A 170 27.34 -6.01 -14.65
N LYS A 171 28.24 -5.63 -15.56
CA LYS A 171 28.08 -5.72 -17.02
C LYS A 171 29.02 -6.79 -17.58
N SER A 172 28.81 -7.16 -18.84
CA SER A 172 29.76 -8.02 -19.54
C SER A 172 31.10 -7.28 -19.72
N PRO A 173 32.24 -7.94 -19.49
CA PRO A 173 33.53 -7.24 -19.46
C PRO A 173 33.86 -6.54 -20.78
N TYR A 174 34.31 -5.28 -20.69
CA TYR A 174 34.74 -4.43 -21.83
C TYR A 174 33.67 -4.20 -22.93
N VAL A 175 32.42 -4.55 -22.67
CA VAL A 175 31.34 -4.40 -23.64
C VAL A 175 30.77 -2.98 -23.56
N GLY A 176 30.62 -2.35 -24.72
CA GLY A 176 30.11 -0.98 -24.82
C GLY A 176 29.58 -0.66 -26.21
N LEU A 177 28.90 0.48 -26.30
CA LEU A 177 28.44 1.07 -27.55
C LEU A 177 29.41 2.19 -27.95
N LYS A 178 29.85 2.20 -29.21
CA LYS A 178 30.62 3.30 -29.83
C LYS A 178 29.72 4.12 -30.74
N SER A 179 30.14 5.37 -30.99
CA SER A 179 29.38 6.33 -31.79
C SER A 179 27.93 6.47 -31.32
N LEU A 180 27.77 6.62 -30.00
CA LEU A 180 26.46 6.70 -29.35
C LEU A 180 25.80 8.04 -29.70
N HIS A 181 24.53 8.00 -30.09
CA HIS A 181 23.76 9.20 -30.33
C HIS A 181 22.33 9.00 -29.83
N CYS A 182 21.80 9.99 -29.12
CA CYS A 182 20.46 9.97 -28.57
C CYS A 182 19.71 11.22 -29.02
N THR A 183 18.50 11.03 -29.51
CA THR A 183 17.57 12.12 -29.81
C THR A 183 16.30 11.95 -29.01
N VAL A 184 15.76 13.08 -28.55
CA VAL A 184 14.52 13.15 -27.76
C VAL A 184 13.61 14.15 -28.45
N GLY A 185 12.44 13.71 -28.89
CA GLY A 185 11.56 14.56 -29.71
C GLY A 185 12.24 15.08 -30.99
N ASN A 186 13.08 14.27 -31.61
CA ASN A 186 13.95 14.63 -32.76
C ASN A 186 15.03 15.68 -32.48
N ILE A 187 15.23 16.10 -31.24
CA ILE A 187 16.32 17.00 -30.84
C ILE A 187 17.48 16.15 -30.33
N PRO A 188 18.69 16.28 -30.89
CA PRO A 188 19.84 15.53 -30.41
C PRO A 188 20.32 16.01 -29.04
N ILE A 189 20.60 15.07 -28.14
CA ILE A 189 21.18 15.37 -26.82
C ILE A 189 22.63 15.84 -26.96
N TRP A 190 23.37 15.24 -27.88
CA TRP A 190 24.71 15.67 -28.28
C TRP A 190 24.70 16.03 -29.75
N ASN A 191 25.31 17.17 -30.10
CA ASN A 191 25.34 17.65 -31.49
C ASN A 191 25.96 16.65 -32.48
N ASN A 192 26.91 15.84 -32.00
CA ASN A 192 27.55 14.77 -32.77
C ASN A 192 27.49 13.45 -31.99
N PRO A 193 27.52 12.29 -32.66
CA PRO A 193 27.70 11.00 -31.98
C PRO A 193 28.98 10.98 -31.13
N VAL A 194 28.86 10.48 -29.91
CA VAL A 194 29.93 10.52 -28.90
C VAL A 194 30.49 9.12 -28.61
N PRO A 195 31.81 9.00 -28.39
CA PRO A 195 32.37 7.80 -27.77
C PRO A 195 32.11 7.85 -26.26
N PHE A 196 31.16 7.04 -25.78
CA PHE A 196 30.78 7.06 -24.37
C PHE A 196 31.85 6.41 -23.49
N GLY A 197 32.73 7.24 -22.92
CA GLY A 197 33.83 6.88 -22.01
C GLY A 197 33.57 7.30 -20.56
N TYR A 198 34.56 7.08 -19.69
CA TYR A 198 34.43 7.36 -18.26
C TYR A 198 34.24 8.85 -17.95
N ASP A 199 34.94 9.75 -18.67
CA ASP A 199 34.80 11.20 -18.45
C ASP A 199 33.38 11.69 -18.72
N LEU A 200 32.80 11.23 -19.84
CA LEU A 200 31.41 11.56 -20.17
C LEU A 200 30.45 10.91 -19.18
N PHE A 201 30.72 9.68 -18.74
CA PHE A 201 29.95 9.03 -17.68
C PHE A 201 29.91 9.87 -16.39
N VAL A 202 31.05 10.40 -15.95
CA VAL A 202 31.12 11.25 -14.76
C VAL A 202 30.27 12.51 -14.97
N GLN A 203 30.41 13.19 -16.11
CA GLN A 203 29.61 14.39 -16.43
C GLN A 203 28.10 14.11 -16.44
N GLU A 204 27.68 13.00 -17.05
CA GLU A 204 26.26 12.59 -17.12
C GLU A 204 25.70 12.13 -15.75
N MET A 205 26.57 11.75 -14.81
CA MET A 205 26.19 11.35 -13.44
C MET A 205 26.31 12.47 -12.41
N GLN A 206 27.11 13.51 -12.65
CA GLN A 206 27.37 14.59 -11.69
C GLN A 206 26.12 15.35 -11.24
N ALA A 207 25.07 15.41 -12.07
CA ALA A 207 23.79 16.04 -11.73
C ALA A 207 22.78 15.11 -11.01
N SER A 208 23.18 13.88 -10.62
CA SER A 208 22.28 12.89 -9.99
C SER A 208 22.57 12.54 -8.53
N GLY A 209 23.38 13.36 -7.85
CA GLY A 209 23.54 13.28 -6.39
C GLY A 209 22.24 13.62 -5.64
N VAL A 210 22.22 13.33 -4.34
CA VAL A 210 21.14 13.79 -3.44
C VAL A 210 21.02 15.33 -3.59
N ASP A 211 19.79 15.82 -3.64
CA ASP A 211 19.45 17.24 -3.87
C ASP A 211 20.00 17.85 -5.18
N GLY A 212 20.12 17.03 -6.24
CA GLY A 212 20.57 17.52 -7.55
C GLY A 212 22.05 17.88 -7.59
N GLY A 213 22.86 17.31 -6.68
CA GLY A 213 24.28 17.60 -6.58
C GLY A 213 24.58 18.90 -5.83
N LEU A 214 23.76 19.26 -4.84
CA LEU A 214 24.06 20.35 -3.91
C LEU A 214 24.99 19.88 -2.77
N ASP A 215 24.76 18.70 -2.20
CA ASP A 215 25.61 18.12 -1.14
C ASP A 215 26.81 17.34 -1.72
N ASP A 216 28.03 17.71 -1.30
CA ASP A 216 29.31 17.14 -1.79
C ASP A 216 29.49 15.66 -1.43
N ASP A 217 28.96 15.21 -0.29
CA ASP A 217 29.22 13.87 0.24
C ASP A 217 28.58 12.73 -0.58
N ALA A 218 27.66 13.06 -1.50
CA ALA A 218 27.00 12.09 -2.40
C ALA A 218 27.39 12.26 -3.88
N LYS A 219 28.31 13.17 -4.20
CA LYS A 219 28.78 13.42 -5.59
C LYS A 219 29.84 12.44 -6.04
N GLU A 220 30.49 11.74 -5.12
CA GLU A 220 31.64 10.89 -5.43
C GLU A 220 31.20 9.48 -5.83
N CYS A 221 31.27 9.20 -7.12
CA CYS A 221 31.14 7.84 -7.63
C CYS A 221 32.36 7.02 -7.17
N LEU A 222 32.15 6.03 -6.29
CA LEU A 222 33.20 5.10 -5.83
C LEU A 222 33.80 4.23 -6.95
N LEU A 223 33.29 4.32 -8.18
CA LEU A 223 33.79 3.57 -9.33
C LEU A 223 34.98 4.29 -9.94
N SER A 224 36.17 3.72 -9.75
CA SER A 224 37.35 4.13 -10.52
C SER A 224 37.14 3.89 -12.02
N GLN A 225 37.84 4.66 -12.86
CA GLN A 225 37.84 4.47 -14.32
C GLN A 225 38.08 3.01 -14.71
N ARG A 226 39.07 2.36 -14.08
CA ARG A 226 39.40 0.95 -14.34
C ARG A 226 38.22 0.01 -14.06
N GLN A 227 37.53 0.19 -12.92
CA GLN A 227 36.37 -0.64 -12.57
C GLN A 227 35.20 -0.39 -13.52
N TRP A 228 34.97 0.88 -13.88
CA TRP A 228 33.91 1.24 -14.82
C TRP A 228 34.15 0.67 -16.22
N GLU A 229 35.34 0.87 -16.79
CA GLU A 229 35.65 0.39 -18.14
C GLU A 229 35.68 -1.14 -18.24
N SER A 230 36.11 -1.82 -17.18
CA SER A 230 36.25 -3.28 -17.18
C SER A 230 34.94 -4.02 -16.90
N LEU A 231 34.14 -3.60 -15.90
CA LEU A 231 33.03 -4.41 -15.38
C LEU A 231 31.72 -3.63 -15.16
N TYR A 232 31.78 -2.31 -14.98
CA TYR A 232 30.61 -1.48 -14.66
C TYR A 232 30.30 -0.45 -15.75
N ARG A 233 30.47 -0.80 -17.02
CA ARG A 233 30.27 0.12 -18.15
C ARG A 233 28.78 0.35 -18.47
N PHE A 234 28.02 0.84 -17.50
CA PHE A 234 26.68 1.35 -17.76
C PHE A 234 26.78 2.72 -18.43
N VAL A 235 25.88 2.95 -19.37
CA VAL A 235 25.76 4.23 -20.06
C VAL A 235 24.63 5.00 -19.38
N ALA A 236 24.94 6.17 -18.84
CA ALA A 236 23.95 7.07 -18.28
C ALA A 236 23.83 8.30 -19.18
N ILE A 237 22.61 8.70 -19.52
CA ILE A 237 22.33 9.84 -20.38
C ILE A 237 21.31 10.71 -19.66
N ASP A 238 21.70 11.93 -19.34
CA ASP A 238 20.79 12.94 -18.80
C ASP A 238 19.97 13.57 -19.93
N ILE A 239 18.69 13.20 -19.97
CA ILE A 239 17.69 13.70 -20.91
C ILE A 239 16.97 14.94 -20.33
N GLY A 240 17.10 15.17 -19.02
CA GLY A 240 16.45 16.24 -18.29
C GLY A 240 17.00 17.63 -18.57
N ARG A 241 18.16 17.75 -19.24
CA ARG A 241 18.80 19.03 -19.63
C ARG A 241 18.04 19.89 -20.65
N ARG A 242 16.85 19.45 -21.04
CA ARG A 242 15.94 20.13 -21.97
C ARG A 242 15.18 21.28 -21.29
N LEU A 243 14.53 22.12 -22.09
CA LEU A 243 13.79 23.26 -21.57
C LEU A 243 12.59 22.80 -20.73
N PRO A 244 12.35 23.38 -19.54
CA PRO A 244 11.22 22.99 -18.68
C PRO A 244 9.85 23.11 -19.35
N SER A 245 9.68 24.02 -20.32
CA SER A 245 8.43 24.19 -21.08
C SER A 245 8.02 22.95 -21.89
N GLU A 246 8.93 22.02 -22.11
CA GLU A 246 8.68 20.77 -22.82
C GLU A 246 8.31 19.62 -21.86
N ASP A 247 8.29 19.85 -20.55
CA ASP A 247 7.79 18.88 -19.57
C ASP A 247 6.27 18.70 -19.72
N GLY A 248 5.78 17.46 -19.55
CA GLY A 248 4.38 17.07 -19.76
C GLY A 248 4.02 16.65 -21.19
N ALA A 249 4.73 17.13 -22.21
CA ALA A 249 4.53 16.70 -23.60
C ALA A 249 5.05 15.28 -23.85
N SER A 250 4.32 14.50 -24.64
CA SER A 250 4.75 13.17 -25.05
C SER A 250 5.84 13.29 -26.11
N THR A 251 7.02 12.73 -25.82
CA THR A 251 8.19 12.78 -26.70
C THR A 251 8.68 11.38 -27.02
N SER A 252 9.25 11.18 -28.21
CA SER A 252 9.94 9.94 -28.56
C SER A 252 11.38 9.98 -28.09
N ILE A 253 11.95 8.81 -27.81
CA ILE A 253 13.38 8.66 -27.53
C ILE A 253 13.94 7.67 -28.54
N ILE A 254 14.93 8.12 -29.32
CA ILE A 254 15.62 7.32 -30.31
C ILE A 254 17.09 7.24 -29.92
N LEU A 255 17.65 6.04 -30.02
CA LEU A 255 19.04 5.76 -29.72
C LEU A 255 19.69 5.10 -30.93
N SER A 256 20.88 5.55 -31.29
CA SER A 256 21.74 4.85 -32.24
C SER A 256 23.14 4.63 -31.67
N GLY A 257 23.77 3.57 -32.15
CA GLY A 257 25.13 3.22 -31.76
C GLY A 257 25.61 1.96 -32.44
N THR A 258 26.89 1.66 -32.27
CA THR A 258 27.52 0.44 -32.79
C THR A 258 28.01 -0.42 -31.65
N ASN A 259 27.71 -1.72 -31.68
CA ASN A 259 28.28 -2.68 -30.74
C ASN A 259 29.80 -2.76 -30.94
N ASN A 260 30.57 -2.52 -29.87
CA ASN A 260 32.04 -2.58 -29.94
C ASN A 260 32.62 -3.99 -29.72
N SER A 261 31.77 -4.97 -29.38
CA SER A 261 32.21 -6.34 -29.11
C SER A 261 32.03 -7.26 -30.30
N ASN A 262 32.83 -8.33 -30.33
CA ASN A 262 32.70 -9.42 -31.28
C ASN A 262 31.55 -10.38 -30.95
N TYR A 263 30.71 -10.09 -29.96
CA TYR A 263 29.58 -10.92 -29.55
C TYR A 263 28.27 -10.16 -29.76
N ALA A 264 27.18 -10.87 -30.03
CA ALA A 264 25.86 -10.24 -30.01
C ALA A 264 25.50 -9.81 -28.58
N ILE A 265 24.96 -8.60 -28.45
CA ILE A 265 24.59 -8.01 -27.17
C ILE A 265 23.09 -7.78 -27.08
N THR A 266 22.55 -7.91 -25.87
CA THR A 266 21.25 -7.37 -25.49
C THR A 266 21.51 -6.16 -24.61
N VAL A 267 20.92 -5.03 -24.98
CA VAL A 267 20.97 -3.80 -24.20
C VAL A 267 19.66 -3.66 -23.46
N TYR A 268 19.72 -3.81 -22.14
CA TYR A 268 18.59 -3.46 -21.27
C TYR A 268 18.64 -1.98 -21.01
N TYR A 269 17.51 -1.31 -21.15
CA TYR A 269 17.42 0.10 -20.85
C TYR A 269 16.36 0.37 -19.81
N LEU A 270 16.59 1.45 -19.08
CA LEU A 270 15.66 1.97 -18.12
C LEU A 270 15.56 3.49 -18.30
N ILE A 271 14.33 3.97 -18.42
CA ILE A 271 14.01 5.38 -18.55
C ILE A 271 13.38 5.82 -17.25
N TRP A 272 13.93 6.87 -16.65
CA TRP A 272 13.32 7.59 -15.54
C TRP A 272 12.51 8.74 -16.08
N ARG A 273 11.24 8.79 -15.68
CA ARG A 273 10.36 9.93 -15.93
C ARG A 273 9.86 10.51 -14.62
N ASP A 274 9.63 11.80 -14.62
CA ASP A 274 8.93 12.45 -13.53
C ASP A 274 7.44 12.13 -13.60
N ALA A 275 6.88 11.70 -12.48
CA ALA A 275 5.47 11.35 -12.34
C ALA A 275 4.91 11.94 -11.06
N VAL A 276 3.63 12.32 -11.10
CA VAL A 276 2.93 12.87 -9.94
C VAL A 276 1.84 11.89 -9.52
N ALA A 277 1.96 11.39 -8.29
CA ALA A 277 0.87 10.67 -7.64
C ALA A 277 0.06 11.66 -6.81
N THR A 278 -1.26 11.57 -6.92
CA THR A 278 -2.22 12.36 -6.14
C THR A 278 -3.12 11.43 -5.36
N ILE A 279 -3.23 11.71 -4.07
CA ILE A 279 -4.08 10.98 -3.13
C ILE A 279 -5.23 11.91 -2.76
N VAL A 280 -6.46 11.45 -2.98
CA VAL A 280 -7.68 12.13 -2.57
C VAL A 280 -8.35 11.30 -1.49
N THR A 281 -8.16 11.69 -0.23
CA THR A 281 -8.65 10.89 0.91
C THR A 281 -10.17 10.91 1.05
N ALA A 282 -10.85 11.95 0.55
CA ALA A 282 -12.30 12.03 0.52
C ALA A 282 -12.95 10.93 -0.34
N MET A 283 -12.27 10.50 -1.40
CA MET A 283 -12.75 9.45 -2.32
C MET A 283 -12.01 8.11 -2.13
N GLY A 284 -10.99 8.07 -1.27
CA GLY A 284 -10.10 6.91 -1.14
C GLY A 284 -9.35 6.57 -2.43
N THR A 285 -9.18 7.51 -3.35
CA THR A 285 -8.58 7.26 -4.66
C THR A 285 -7.13 7.73 -4.70
N VAL A 286 -6.30 6.93 -5.37
CA VAL A 286 -4.94 7.29 -5.77
C VAL A 286 -4.94 7.35 -7.29
N SER A 287 -4.55 8.49 -7.84
CA SER A 287 -4.41 8.68 -9.27
C SER A 287 -2.98 9.10 -9.60
N GLN A 288 -2.55 8.70 -10.80
CA GLN A 288 -1.26 9.06 -11.34
C GLN A 288 -1.46 9.88 -12.60
N GLY A 289 -0.73 11.00 -12.70
CA GLY A 289 -0.71 11.86 -13.87
C GLY A 289 0.71 12.16 -14.34
N ALA A 290 0.81 12.69 -15.56
CA ALA A 290 2.01 13.39 -15.98
C ALA A 290 2.19 14.66 -15.13
N THR A 291 3.43 15.10 -14.92
CA THR A 291 3.70 16.41 -14.32
C THR A 291 3.05 17.49 -15.17
N GLN A 292 1.95 18.07 -14.70
CA GLN A 292 1.40 19.31 -15.25
C GLN A 292 2.23 20.47 -14.71
N ILE A 293 2.67 21.35 -15.62
CA ILE A 293 3.27 22.65 -15.30
C ILE A 293 2.15 23.62 -14.95
#